data_AF-A0A961JTP8-F1
#
_entry.id   AF-A0A961JTP8-F1
#
_cell.length_a   1.000
_cell.length_b   1.000
_cell.length_c   1.000
_cell.angle_alpha   90.00
_cell.angle_beta   90.00
_cell.angle_gamma   90.00
#
_symmetry.space_group_name_H-M   'P 1'
#
loop_
_entity.id
_entity.type
_entity.pdbx_description
1 polymer ?
#
loop_
_entity_poly.entity_id
_entity_poly.type
_entity_poly.pdbx_seq_one_letter_code
_entity_poly.pdbx_strand_id
1 'polypeptide(L)'
;MDHSGTRILAADRWTVWRHLVSAQSLAHCIPGCESVAGTADSGFEMVVRRKVGPFQLHFAGTIELVDVVPARRVTLVGRGKGGLAGLAEGDARIRLA
;
A
#
# COMPACT_ATOMS: atom_id res chain seq x y z
N MET A 1 2.32 15.82 0.09
CA MET A 1 1.84 16.07 1.47
C MET A 1 2.48 15.01 2.34
N ASP A 2 3.05 15.41 3.48
CA ASP A 2 3.69 14.47 4.42
C ASP A 2 2.74 14.25 5.60
N HIS A 3 2.41 12.99 5.89
CA HIS A 3 1.53 12.59 6.98
C HIS A 3 2.26 11.60 7.86
N SER A 4 2.37 11.89 9.15
CA SER A 4 3.02 11.01 10.13
C SER A 4 2.12 10.76 11.34
N GLY A 5 2.35 9.64 12.02
CA GLY A 5 1.61 9.27 13.21
C GLY A 5 2.09 7.94 13.79
N THR A 6 1.69 7.68 15.03
CA THR A 6 2.01 6.45 15.76
C THR A 6 0.73 5.88 16.36
N ARG A 7 0.60 4.54 16.33
CA ARG A 7 -0.51 3.82 16.94
C ARG A 7 0.00 2.58 17.65
N ILE A 8 -0.63 2.27 18.78
CA ILE A 8 -0.41 1.03 19.52
C ILE A 8 -1.43 0.01 19.00
N LEU A 9 -0.96 -1.17 18.61
CA LEU A 9 -1.78 -2.28 18.17
C LEU A 9 -1.76 -3.37 19.24
N ALA A 10 -2.92 -3.95 19.55
CA ALA A 10 -3.04 -5.07 20.48
C ALA A 10 -2.68 -6.40 19.77
N ALA A 11 -1.46 -6.46 19.21
CA ALA A 11 -0.93 -7.62 18.50
C ALA A 11 0.59 -7.66 18.66
N ASP A 12 1.18 -8.85 18.59
CA ASP A 12 2.62 -8.98 18.59
C ASP A 12 3.22 -8.43 17.28
N ARG A 13 4.51 -8.12 17.36
CA ARG A 13 5.26 -7.47 16.27
C ARG A 13 5.23 -8.26 14.96
N TRP A 14 5.34 -9.58 15.03
CA TRP A 14 5.34 -10.43 13.85
C TRP A 14 3.97 -10.53 13.21
N THR A 15 2.91 -10.54 14.01
CA THR A 15 1.54 -10.44 13.50
C THR A 15 1.34 -9.13 12.74
N VAL A 16 1.73 -7.99 13.31
CA VAL A 16 1.67 -6.70 12.60
C VAL A 16 2.50 -6.74 11.32
N TRP A 17 3.74 -7.24 11.38
CA TRP A 17 4.62 -7.34 10.22
C TRP A 17 3.99 -8.13 9.08
N ARG A 18 3.44 -9.33 9.36
CA ARG A 18 2.77 -10.16 8.35
C ARG A 18 1.63 -9.42 7.66
N HIS A 19 0.90 -8.58 8.39
CA HIS A 19 -0.15 -7.75 7.80
C HIS A 19 0.42 -6.62 6.93
N LEU A 20 1.49 -5.95 7.34
CA LEU A 20 2.09 -4.87 6.56
C LEU A 20 2.59 -5.31 5.17
N VAL A 21 3.02 -6.56 5.04
CA VAL A 21 3.61 -7.11 3.81
C VAL A 21 2.69 -8.11 3.10
N SER A 22 1.38 -8.07 3.37
CA SER A 22 0.38 -8.97 2.79
C SER A 22 -0.47 -8.28 1.74
N ALA A 23 -0.59 -8.89 0.55
CA ALA A 23 -1.48 -8.43 -0.52
C ALA A 23 -2.92 -8.25 -0.03
N GLN A 24 -3.41 -9.18 0.81
CA GLN A 24 -4.76 -9.13 1.34
C GLN A 24 -4.98 -7.91 2.24
N SER A 25 -4.03 -7.64 3.14
CA SER A 25 -4.11 -6.47 4.01
C SER A 25 -4.04 -5.17 3.20
N LEU A 26 -3.13 -5.10 2.22
CA LEU A 26 -3.02 -3.94 1.33
C LEU A 26 -4.33 -3.69 0.58
N ALA A 27 -4.95 -4.73 0.02
CA ALA A 27 -6.24 -4.63 -0.66
C ALA A 27 -7.34 -4.08 0.25
N HIS A 28 -7.39 -4.53 1.52
CA HIS A 28 -8.38 -4.03 2.49
C HIS A 28 -8.11 -2.58 2.92
N CYS A 29 -6.86 -2.15 2.95
CA CYS A 29 -6.48 -0.82 3.42
C CYS A 29 -6.56 0.27 2.33
N ILE A 30 -6.51 -0.10 1.05
CA ILE A 30 -6.54 0.84 -0.08
C ILE A 30 -8.00 1.12 -0.47
N PRO A 31 -8.52 2.34 -0.29
CA PRO A 31 -9.92 2.64 -0.58
C PRO A 31 -10.25 2.48 -2.06
N GLY A 32 -11.27 1.67 -2.37
CA GLY A 32 -11.69 1.39 -3.75
C GLY A 32 -10.76 0.40 -4.48
N CYS A 33 -9.91 -0.31 -3.74
CA CYS A 33 -9.11 -1.38 -4.31
C CYS A 33 -10.01 -2.53 -4.79
N GLU A 34 -9.79 -2.96 -6.03
CA GLU A 34 -10.48 -4.11 -6.63
C GLU A 34 -9.64 -5.37 -6.55
N SER A 35 -8.33 -5.23 -6.75
CA SER A 35 -7.39 -6.34 -6.66
C SER A 35 -6.02 -5.87 -6.23
N VAL A 36 -5.34 -6.73 -5.47
CA VAL A 36 -3.89 -6.68 -5.22
C VAL A 36 -3.37 -8.10 -5.42
N ALA A 37 -2.31 -8.25 -6.21
CA ALA A 37 -1.64 -9.52 -6.45
C ALA A 37 -0.13 -9.35 -6.32
N GLY A 38 0.57 -10.43 -5.97
CA GLY A 38 2.02 -10.42 -5.79
C GLY A 38 2.46 -10.76 -4.37
N THR A 39 3.72 -10.49 -4.06
CA THR A 39 4.37 -10.88 -2.81
C THR A 39 5.32 -9.79 -2.33
N ALA A 40 5.74 -9.87 -1.06
CA ALA A 40 6.71 -8.94 -0.50
C ALA A 40 8.06 -8.96 -1.26
N ASP A 41 8.45 -10.11 -1.80
CA ASP A 41 9.73 -10.29 -2.51
C ASP A 41 9.67 -9.76 -3.95
N SER A 42 8.52 -9.94 -4.63
CA SER A 42 8.33 -9.50 -6.03
C SER A 42 7.72 -8.11 -6.16
N GLY A 43 7.23 -7.53 -5.07
CA GLY A 43 6.29 -6.41 -5.10
C GLY A 43 4.87 -6.84 -5.44
N PHE A 44 3.97 -5.85 -5.43
CA PHE A 44 2.55 -6.03 -5.68
C PHE A 44 2.08 -5.22 -6.87
N GLU A 45 1.11 -5.76 -7.61
CA GLU A 45 0.31 -5.06 -8.60
C GLU A 45 -1.08 -4.81 -8.02
N MET A 46 -1.66 -3.65 -8.30
CA MET A 46 -2.98 -3.28 -7.79
C MET A 46 -3.85 -2.61 -8.84
N VAL A 47 -5.15 -2.79 -8.68
CA VAL A 47 -6.18 -2.10 -9.46
C VAL A 47 -7.14 -1.41 -8.50
N VAL A 48 -7.34 -0.12 -8.68
CA VAL A 48 -8.25 0.71 -7.85
C VAL A 48 -9.30 1.32 -8.76
N ARG A 49 -10.57 1.13 -8.40
CA ARG A 49 -11.71 1.71 -9.10
C ARG A 49 -12.51 2.56 -8.13
N ARG A 50 -12.56 3.87 -8.39
CA ARG A 50 -13.26 4.82 -7.52
C ARG A 50 -14.13 5.76 -8.35
N LYS A 51 -15.36 5.94 -7.89
CA LYS A 51 -16.26 6.95 -8.43
C LYS A 51 -15.95 8.29 -7.77
N VAL A 52 -15.62 9.28 -8.59
CA VAL A 52 -15.36 10.66 -8.15
C VAL A 52 -16.29 11.57 -8.95
N GLY A 53 -17.37 12.02 -8.31
CA GLY A 53 -18.43 12.76 -8.98
C GLY A 53 -19.08 11.95 -10.13
N PRO A 54 -19.24 12.52 -11.34
CA PRO A 54 -19.80 11.80 -12.48
C PRO A 54 -18.78 10.84 -13.14
N PHE A 55 -17.52 10.84 -12.71
CA PHE A 55 -16.45 10.09 -13.35
C PHE A 55 -16.16 8.77 -12.64
N GLN A 56 -15.95 7.72 -13.43
CA GLN A 56 -15.41 6.45 -12.97
C GLN A 56 -13.90 6.46 -13.24
N LEU A 57 -13.10 6.59 -12.17
CA LEU A 57 -11.65 6.54 -12.29
C LEU A 57 -11.17 5.10 -12.10
N HIS A 58 -10.20 4.73 -12.94
CA HIS A 58 -9.55 3.43 -12.92
C HIS A 58 -8.04 3.65 -12.87
N PHE A 59 -7.40 3.12 -11.84
CA PHE A 59 -5.97 3.25 -11.61
C PHE A 59 -5.36 1.87 -11.55
N ALA A 60 -4.33 1.64 -12.37
CA ALA A 60 -3.44 0.50 -12.20
C ALA A 60 -2.14 0.99 -11.59
N GLY A 61 -1.58 0.22 -10.66
CA GLY A 61 -0.36 0.61 -9.97
C GLY A 61 0.44 -0.55 -9.42
N THR A 62 1.62 -0.22 -8.90
CA THR A 62 2.52 -1.14 -8.23
C THR A 62 2.85 -0.66 -6.83
N ILE A 63 3.20 -1.59 -5.95
CA ILE A 63 3.75 -1.33 -4.63
C ILE A 63 5.05 -2.13 -4.50
N GLU A 64 6.15 -1.44 -4.30
CA GLU A 64 7.45 -2.04 -4.03
C GLU A 64 7.81 -1.90 -2.54
N LEU A 65 8.50 -2.90 -2.00
CA LEU A 65 8.98 -2.90 -0.63
C LEU A 65 10.48 -2.62 -0.64
N VAL A 66 10.89 -1.52 -0.01
CA VAL A 66 12.29 -1.13 0.12
C VAL A 66 12.67 -0.94 1.59
N ASP A 67 13.98 -0.88 1.88
CA ASP A 67 14.54 -0.77 3.23
C ASP A 67 14.04 -1.83 4.23
N VAL A 68 13.69 -3.01 3.72
CA VAL A 68 13.06 -4.09 4.48
C VAL A 68 14.01 -4.61 5.56
N VAL A 69 13.60 -4.48 6.81
CA VAL A 69 14.19 -5.21 7.94
C VAL A 69 13.04 -5.93 8.65
N PRO A 70 12.97 -7.28 8.54
CA PRO A 70 11.85 -8.07 9.05
C PRO A 70 11.46 -7.72 10.47
N ALA A 71 10.16 -7.52 10.67
CA ALA A 71 9.55 -7.11 11.92
C ALA A 71 10.20 -5.85 12.55
N ARG A 72 10.79 -4.94 11.77
CA ARG A 72 11.40 -3.71 12.31
C ARG A 72 11.07 -2.48 11.48
N ARG A 73 11.27 -2.54 10.17
CA ARG A 73 10.93 -1.43 9.27
C ARG A 73 10.72 -1.88 7.84
N VAL A 74 9.91 -1.12 7.12
CA VAL A 74 9.71 -1.24 5.68
C VAL A 74 9.26 0.10 5.13
N THR A 75 9.69 0.42 3.92
CA THR A 75 9.14 1.52 3.14
C THR A 75 8.32 0.93 2.00
N LEU A 76 7.04 1.26 1.93
CA LEU A 76 6.17 0.90 0.80
C LEU A 76 6.22 2.04 -0.21
N VAL A 77 6.65 1.77 -1.44
CA VAL A 77 6.69 2.75 -2.53
C VAL A 77 5.59 2.41 -3.53
N GLY A 78 4.55 3.24 -3.57
CA GLY A 78 3.40 3.08 -4.46
C GLY A 78 3.54 3.96 -5.70
N ARG A 79 3.30 3.38 -6.87
CA ARG A 79 3.20 4.09 -8.16
C ARG A 79 1.93 3.71 -8.87
N GLY A 80 1.26 4.66 -9.52
CA GLY A 80 0.01 4.41 -10.22
C GLY A 80 -0.16 5.26 -11.46
N LYS A 81 -0.80 4.70 -12.48
CA LYS A 81 -1.24 5.41 -13.70
C LYS A 81 -2.75 5.41 -13.75
N GLY A 82 -3.34 6.60 -13.78
CA GLY A 82 -4.78 6.82 -13.69
C GLY A 82 -5.42 7.37 -14.96
N GLY A 83 -5.07 6.86 -16.15
CA GLY A 83 -5.62 7.36 -17.42
C GLY A 83 -5.51 8.90 -17.51
N LEU A 84 -6.66 9.58 -17.60
CA LEU A 84 -6.78 11.04 -17.65
C LEU A 84 -6.27 11.77 -16.40
N ALA A 85 -6.18 11.09 -15.25
CA ALA A 85 -5.71 11.67 -13.98
C ALA A 85 -4.18 11.72 -13.86
N GLY A 86 -3.43 11.13 -14.81
CA GLY A 86 -1.96 11.18 -14.82
C GLY A 86 -1.27 10.11 -13.97
N LEU A 87 0.00 10.38 -13.62
CA LEU A 87 0.85 9.51 -12.79
C LEU A 87 0.74 9.95 -11.31
N ALA A 88 0.61 9.00 -10.40
CA ALA A 88 0.70 9.21 -8.96
C ALA A 88 1.86 8.40 -8.39
N GLU A 89 2.62 8.99 -7.46
CA GLU A 89 3.68 8.33 -6.71
C GLU A 89 3.61 8.79 -5.26
N GLY A 90 3.89 7.87 -4.33
CA GLY A 90 4.00 8.17 -2.91
C GLY A 90 4.65 7.02 -2.15
N ASP A 91 5.20 7.33 -0.97
CA ASP A 91 5.80 6.34 -0.09
C ASP A 91 5.19 6.35 1.33
N ALA A 92 5.26 5.19 1.99
CA ALA A 92 4.89 5.03 3.39
C ALA A 92 6.04 4.36 4.15
N ARG A 93 6.68 5.11 5.04
CA ARG A 93 7.80 4.63 5.86
C ARG A 93 7.30 4.15 7.22
N ILE A 94 7.43 2.86 7.47
CA ILE A 94 6.85 2.22 8.65
C ILE A 94 7.99 1.69 9.53
N ARG A 95 7.89 1.94 10.84
CA ARG A 95 8.78 1.40 11.87
C ARG A 95 7.96 0.73 12.96
N LEU A 96 8.37 -0.48 13.34
CA LEU A 96 7.84 -1.21 14.48
C LEU A 96 8.81 -1.04 15.64
N ALA A 97 8.39 -0.25 16.65
CA ALA A 97 9.16 0.02 17.86
C ALA A 97 9.14 -1.16 18.81
#